data_AF-A0A7W1ZS80-F1
#
_entry.id   AF-A0A7W1ZS80-F1
#
_cell.length_a   1.000
_cell.length_b   1.000
_cell.length_c   1.000
_cell.angle_alpha   90.00
_cell.angle_beta   90.00
_cell.angle_gamma   90.00
#
_symmetry.space_group_name_H-M   'P 1'
#
loop_
_entity.id
_entity.type
_entity.pdbx_description
1 polymer ?
#
loop_
_entity_poly.entity_id
_entity_poly.type
_entity_poly.pdbx_seq_one_letter_code
_entity_poly.pdbx_strand_id
1 'polypeptide(L)'
;MRNIPPEMYERVYDLALSIVNATESGDAALHETHYQSLLAYHQEQTALGRSHPFLTEALADFTEDLATSVRYFKLSLEQARDVPHEPIYTKMISLAERLIQLGQFEMAEAYLRDGRAEAVRCSEPDWIKNADELMKNCRNA
;
A
#
# COMPACT_ATOMS: atom_id res chain seq x y z
N MET A 1 7.19 14.63 -8.26
CA MET A 1 6.08 13.87 -8.83
C MET A 1 6.53 12.42 -8.92
N ARG A 2 5.71 11.44 -8.52
CA ARG A 2 6.09 10.02 -8.60
C ARG A 2 6.44 9.67 -10.05
N ASN A 3 7.53 8.94 -10.28
CA ASN A 3 7.96 8.56 -11.63
C ASN A 3 7.27 7.24 -12.04
N ILE A 4 5.95 7.28 -12.24
CA ILE A 4 5.15 6.11 -12.61
C ILE A 4 4.97 6.10 -14.13
N PRO A 5 5.18 4.95 -14.82
CA PRO A 5 4.80 4.83 -16.23
C PRO A 5 3.31 5.17 -16.43
N PRO A 6 2.95 6.07 -17.36
CA PRO A 6 1.56 6.53 -17.53
C PRO A 6 0.56 5.38 -17.73
N GLU A 7 0.91 4.39 -18.55
CA GLU A 7 0.07 3.22 -18.80
C GLU A 7 -0.16 2.37 -17.53
N MET A 8 0.82 2.34 -16.63
CA MET A 8 0.69 1.64 -15.36
C MET A 8 -0.18 2.44 -14.40
N TYR A 9 -0.01 3.76 -14.36
CA TYR A 9 -0.85 4.62 -13.54
C TYR A 9 -2.33 4.47 -13.93
N GLU A 10 -2.64 4.62 -15.21
CA GLU A 10 -4.01 4.49 -15.73
C GLU A 10 -4.59 3.11 -15.41
N ARG A 11 -3.84 2.04 -15.68
CA ARG A 11 -4.32 0.67 -15.46
C ARG A 11 -4.60 0.38 -13.99
N VAL A 12 -3.73 0.82 -13.08
CA VAL A 12 -3.92 0.64 -11.63
C VAL A 12 -5.08 1.50 -11.15
N TYR A 13 -5.19 2.74 -11.61
CA TYR A 13 -6.29 3.64 -11.25
C TYR A 13 -7.65 3.05 -11.63
N ASP A 14 -7.81 2.56 -12.86
CA ASP A 14 -9.06 1.97 -13.33
C ASP A 14 -9.45 0.72 -12.52
N LEU A 15 -8.48 -0.14 -12.22
CA LEU A 15 -8.71 -1.33 -11.39
C LEU A 15 -9.06 -0.96 -9.95
N ALA A 16 -8.33 -0.03 -9.35
CA ALA A 16 -8.60 0.46 -7.99
C ALA A 16 -10.01 1.06 -7.87
N LEU A 17 -10.39 1.92 -8.83
CA LEU A 17 -11.73 2.49 -8.89
C LEU A 17 -12.81 1.41 -9.05
N SER A 18 -12.55 0.39 -9.87
CA SER A 18 -13.49 -0.73 -10.06
C SER A 18 -13.67 -1.56 -8.79
N ILE A 19 -12.58 -1.82 -8.04
CA ILE A 19 -12.62 -2.51 -6.74
C ILE A 19 -13.41 -1.69 -5.72
N VAL A 20 -13.17 -0.38 -5.63
CA VAL A 20 -13.90 0.52 -4.73
C VAL A 20 -15.39 0.54 -5.07
N ASN A 21 -15.76 0.72 -6.34
CA ASN A 21 -17.16 0.73 -6.77
C ASN A 21 -17.87 -0.60 -6.47
N ALA A 22 -17.20 -1.74 -6.70
CA ALA A 22 -17.74 -3.05 -6.35
C ALA A 22 -17.98 -3.18 -4.84
N THR A 23 -17.04 -2.70 -4.03
CA THR A 23 -17.15 -2.67 -2.56
C THR A 23 -18.32 -1.81 -2.10
N GLU A 24 -18.49 -0.61 -2.65
CA GLU A 24 -19.61 0.28 -2.34
C GLU A 24 -20.97 -0.30 -2.74
N SER A 25 -21.01 -1.09 -3.82
CA SER A 25 -22.22 -1.78 -4.25
C SER A 25 -22.52 -3.08 -3.49
N GLY A 26 -21.60 -3.53 -2.63
CA GLY A 26 -21.71 -4.82 -1.92
C GLY A 26 -21.54 -6.05 -2.81
N ASP A 27 -21.01 -5.90 -4.02
CA ASP A 27 -20.79 -6.99 -4.97
C ASP A 27 -19.41 -7.63 -4.75
N ALA A 28 -19.37 -8.59 -3.83
CA ALA A 28 -18.14 -9.32 -3.50
C ALA A 28 -17.56 -10.11 -4.69
N ALA A 29 -18.40 -10.59 -5.61
CA ALA A 29 -17.93 -11.34 -6.78
C ALA A 29 -17.24 -10.41 -7.80
N LEU A 30 -17.80 -9.21 -7.98
CA LEU A 30 -17.19 -8.19 -8.82
C LEU A 30 -15.91 -7.62 -8.20
N HIS A 31 -15.89 -7.42 -6.87
CA HIS A 31 -14.68 -7.05 -6.13
C HIS A 31 -13.56 -8.07 -6.41
N GLU A 32 -13.82 -9.35 -6.16
CA GLU A 32 -12.84 -10.42 -6.35
C GLU A 32 -12.35 -10.47 -7.81
N THR A 33 -13.25 -10.30 -8.78
CA THR A 33 -12.88 -10.25 -10.20
C THR A 33 -11.88 -9.14 -10.52
N HIS A 34 -12.10 -7.93 -9.97
CA HIS A 34 -11.20 -6.80 -10.17
C HIS A 34 -9.89 -6.94 -9.38
N TYR A 35 -9.93 -7.49 -8.17
CA TYR A 35 -8.74 -7.83 -7.40
C TYR A 35 -7.86 -8.84 -8.15
N GLN A 36 -8.43 -9.93 -8.68
CA GLN A 36 -7.68 -10.91 -9.47
C GLN A 36 -7.09 -10.29 -10.74
N SER A 37 -7.76 -9.31 -11.34
CA SER A 37 -7.22 -8.56 -12.48
C SER A 37 -6.01 -7.69 -12.08
N LEU A 38 -6.02 -7.08 -10.90
CA LEU A 38 -4.88 -6.34 -10.35
C LEU A 38 -3.70 -7.26 -10.02
N LEU A 39 -3.98 -8.42 -9.41
CA LEU A 39 -2.98 -9.44 -9.13
C LEU A 39 -2.33 -9.98 -10.42
N ALA A 40 -3.13 -10.31 -11.43
CA ALA A 40 -2.62 -10.77 -12.72
C ALA A 40 -1.73 -9.72 -13.39
N TYR A 41 -2.15 -8.45 -13.35
CA TYR A 41 -1.34 -7.35 -13.88
C TYR A 41 0.00 -7.19 -13.14
N HIS A 42 0.00 -7.28 -11.80
CA HIS A 42 1.24 -7.30 -11.00
C HIS A 42 2.17 -8.46 -11.40
N GLN A 43 1.63 -9.67 -11.58
CA GLN A 43 2.40 -10.84 -12.01
C GLN A 43 2.99 -10.66 -13.41
N GLU A 44 2.21 -10.13 -14.35
CA GLU A 44 2.65 -9.83 -15.72
C GLU A 44 3.78 -8.80 -15.72
N GLN A 45 3.61 -7.65 -15.05
CA GLN A 45 4.66 -6.62 -14.99
C GLN A 45 5.94 -7.15 -14.34
N THR A 46 5.80 -8.01 -13.32
CA THR A 46 6.94 -8.66 -12.67
C THR A 46 7.67 -9.61 -13.63
N ALA A 47 6.94 -10.44 -14.38
CA ALA A 47 7.54 -11.32 -15.38
C ALA A 47 8.25 -10.57 -16.51
N LEU A 48 7.78 -9.36 -16.84
CA LEU A 48 8.38 -8.47 -17.83
C LEU A 48 9.59 -7.65 -17.30
N GLY A 49 9.94 -7.79 -16.02
CA GLY A 49 10.99 -6.99 -15.39
C GLY A 49 10.62 -5.52 -15.20
N ARG A 50 9.31 -5.22 -15.14
CA ARG A 50 8.72 -3.88 -15.03
C ARG A 50 8.01 -3.67 -13.68
N SER A 51 8.39 -4.44 -12.65
CA SER A 51 7.86 -4.25 -11.31
C SER A 51 8.02 -2.80 -10.85
N HIS A 52 7.00 -2.27 -10.18
CA HIS A 52 7.01 -0.90 -9.71
C HIS A 52 6.34 -0.80 -8.34
N PRO A 53 6.91 -0.02 -7.39
CA PRO A 53 6.40 0.08 -6.02
C PRO A 53 4.94 0.54 -5.95
N PHE A 54 4.53 1.47 -6.82
CA PHE A 54 3.13 1.93 -6.92
C PHE A 54 2.12 0.80 -7.18
N LEU A 55 2.40 -0.10 -8.13
CA LEU A 55 1.53 -1.23 -8.44
C LEU A 55 1.47 -2.21 -7.27
N THR A 56 2.63 -2.51 -6.68
CA THR A 56 2.72 -3.42 -5.53
C THR A 56 2.04 -2.84 -4.28
N GLU A 57 2.11 -1.52 -4.08
CA GLU A 57 1.41 -0.81 -3.00
C GLU A 57 -0.11 -0.92 -3.18
N ALA A 58 -0.63 -0.61 -4.36
CA ALA A 58 -2.06 -0.74 -4.64
C ALA A 58 -2.55 -2.19 -4.46
N LEU A 59 -1.78 -3.18 -4.91
CA LEU A 59 -2.11 -4.60 -4.67
C LEU A 59 -2.16 -4.93 -3.17
N ALA A 60 -1.24 -4.38 -2.37
CA ALA A 60 -1.23 -4.55 -0.93
C ALA A 60 -2.47 -3.95 -0.26
N ASP A 61 -2.89 -2.74 -0.69
CA ASP A 61 -4.07 -2.04 -0.16
C ASP A 61 -5.35 -2.87 -0.33
N PHE A 62 -5.54 -3.50 -1.50
CA PHE A 62 -6.73 -4.30 -1.81
C PHE A 62 -6.64 -5.79 -1.41
N THR A 63 -5.51 -6.24 -0.84
CA THR A 63 -5.39 -7.64 -0.38
C THR A 63 -6.03 -7.81 1.00
N GLU A 64 -7.08 -8.63 1.10
CA GLU A 64 -7.80 -8.90 2.36
C GLU A 64 -6.99 -9.76 3.35
N ASP A 65 -6.22 -10.74 2.86
CA ASP A 65 -5.35 -11.54 3.72
C ASP A 65 -4.20 -10.68 4.27
N LEU A 66 -4.27 -10.38 5.57
CA LEU A 66 -3.36 -9.46 6.25
C LEU A 66 -1.89 -9.87 6.10
N ALA A 67 -1.59 -11.17 6.21
CA ALA A 67 -0.22 -11.66 6.09
C ALA A 67 0.33 -11.44 4.67
N THR A 68 -0.49 -11.67 3.64
CA THR A 68 -0.14 -11.41 2.24
C THR A 68 -0.03 -9.91 1.95
N SER A 69 -0.94 -9.09 2.47
CA SER A 69 -0.86 -7.62 2.36
C SER A 69 0.45 -7.08 2.95
N VAL A 70 0.83 -7.54 4.15
CA VAL A 70 2.14 -7.21 4.78
C VAL A 70 3.32 -7.58 3.88
N ARG A 71 3.27 -8.75 3.21
CA ARG A 71 4.34 -9.16 2.28
C ARG A 71 4.42 -8.23 1.07
N TYR A 72 3.28 -7.81 0.51
CA TYR A 72 3.28 -6.87 -0.61
C TYR A 72 3.75 -5.47 -0.21
N PHE A 73 3.36 -4.94 0.95
CA PHE A 73 3.92 -3.65 1.40
C PHE A 73 5.43 -3.71 1.61
N LYS A 74 5.96 -4.80 2.17
CA LYS A 74 7.42 -5.00 2.30
C LYS A 74 8.11 -5.05 0.94
N LEU A 75 7.56 -5.79 -0.02
CA LEU A 75 8.06 -5.83 -1.38
C LEU A 75 8.02 -4.44 -2.05
N SER A 76 6.94 -3.68 -1.85
CA SER A 76 6.80 -2.33 -2.37
C SER A 76 7.87 -1.39 -1.78
N LEU A 77 8.19 -1.51 -0.49
CA LEU A 77 9.29 -0.77 0.15
C LEU A 77 10.66 -1.15 -0.40
N GLU A 78 10.89 -2.43 -0.71
CA GLU A 78 12.11 -2.90 -1.35
C GLU A 78 12.26 -2.29 -2.76
N GLN A 79 11.22 -2.36 -3.57
CA GLN A 79 11.19 -1.80 -4.93
C GLN A 79 11.37 -0.27 -4.94
N ALA A 80 10.85 0.43 -3.93
CA ALA A 80 10.96 1.88 -3.84
C ALA A 80 12.42 2.37 -3.69
N ARG A 81 13.36 1.51 -3.26
CA ARG A 81 14.78 1.87 -3.16
C ARG A 81 15.40 2.20 -4.52
N ASP A 82 14.88 1.60 -5.57
CA ASP A 82 15.40 1.75 -6.94
C ASP A 82 14.61 2.81 -7.75
N VAL A 83 13.57 3.41 -7.16
CA VAL A 83 12.71 4.41 -7.83
C VAL A 83 12.92 5.80 -7.19
N PRO A 84 13.62 6.72 -7.88
CA PRO A 84 13.85 8.06 -7.38
C PRO A 84 12.54 8.79 -7.06
N HIS A 85 12.51 9.43 -5.90
CA HIS A 85 11.37 10.23 -5.42
C HIS A 85 10.08 9.45 -5.17
N GLU A 86 10.12 8.11 -5.14
CA GLU A 86 8.97 7.32 -4.69
C GLU A 86 8.73 7.57 -3.20
N PRO A 87 7.52 8.00 -2.80
CA PRO A 87 7.21 8.17 -1.39
C PRO A 87 7.11 6.81 -0.70
N ILE A 88 7.88 6.69 0.38
CA ILE A 88 7.93 5.49 1.21
C ILE A 88 7.05 5.61 2.47
N TYR A 89 6.63 6.83 2.84
CA TYR A 89 5.80 7.04 4.03
C TYR A 89 4.43 6.36 3.93
N THR A 90 3.79 6.40 2.76
CA THR A 90 2.49 5.75 2.52
C THR A 90 2.57 4.25 2.80
N LYS A 91 3.58 3.61 2.20
CA LYS A 91 3.87 2.17 2.35
C LYS A 91 4.19 1.79 3.79
N MET A 92 5.01 2.58 4.49
CA MET A 92 5.37 2.31 5.89
C MET A 92 4.17 2.44 6.83
N ILE A 93 3.35 3.47 6.65
CA ILE A 93 2.19 3.72 7.53
C ILE A 93 1.10 2.67 7.27
N SER A 94 0.78 2.36 6.01
CA SER A 94 -0.17 1.29 5.67
C SER A 94 0.32 -0.10 6.10
N LEU A 95 1.62 -0.38 5.97
CA LEU A 95 2.23 -1.61 6.51
C LEU A 95 2.01 -1.71 8.02
N ALA A 96 2.27 -0.62 8.75
CA ALA A 96 2.09 -0.62 10.20
C ALA A 96 0.63 -0.84 10.61
N GLU A 97 -0.33 -0.29 9.87
CA GLU A 97 -1.75 -0.55 10.10
C GLU A 97 -2.08 -2.05 9.97
N ARG A 98 -1.57 -2.73 8.94
CA ARG A 98 -1.74 -4.19 8.79
C ARG A 98 -1.05 -4.97 9.90
N LEU A 99 0.13 -4.52 10.35
CA LEU A 99 0.85 -5.14 11.47
C LEU A 99 0.08 -5.00 12.80
N ILE A 100 -0.56 -3.85 13.04
CA ILE A 100 -1.46 -3.65 14.20
C ILE A 100 -2.62 -4.65 14.15
N GLN A 101 -3.25 -4.83 12.98
CA GLN A 101 -4.34 -5.79 12.79
C GLN A 101 -3.88 -7.25 13.04
N LEU A 102 -2.61 -7.56 12.83
CA LEU A 102 -1.99 -8.86 13.16
C LEU A 102 -1.45 -8.97 14.60
N GLY A 103 -1.59 -7.93 15.43
CA GLY A 103 -1.04 -7.89 16.79
C GLY A 103 0.49 -7.77 16.86
N GLN A 104 1.15 -7.37 15.76
CA GLN A 104 2.61 -7.19 15.68
C GLN A 104 3.01 -5.76 16.06
N PHE A 105 2.69 -5.36 17.28
CA PHE A 105 2.74 -3.97 17.73
C PHE A 105 4.15 -3.35 17.74
N GLU A 106 5.17 -4.10 18.18
CA GLU A 106 6.54 -3.57 18.20
C GLU A 106 7.06 -3.25 16.80
N MET A 107 6.73 -4.12 15.83
CA MET A 107 7.07 -3.88 14.42
C MET A 107 6.27 -2.70 13.86
N ALA A 108 4.98 -2.61 14.18
CA ALA A 108 4.14 -1.51 13.75
C ALA A 108 4.64 -0.15 14.26
N GLU A 109 5.00 -0.04 15.55
CA GLU A 109 5.50 1.22 16.13
C GLU A 109 6.78 1.69 15.42
N ALA A 110 7.70 0.77 15.10
CA ALA A 110 8.90 1.11 14.35
C ALA A 110 8.58 1.70 12.96
N TYR A 111 7.69 1.04 12.20
CA TYR A 111 7.27 1.54 10.89
C TYR A 111 6.47 2.85 10.96
N LEU A 112 5.62 3.04 11.97
CA LEU A 112 4.91 4.31 12.16
C LEU A 112 5.88 5.45 12.45
N ARG A 113 6.90 5.22 13.29
CA ARG A 113 7.90 6.25 13.61
C ARG A 113 8.66 6.69 12.37
N ASP A 114 9.15 5.72 11.60
CA ASP A 114 9.96 5.97 10.41
C ASP A 114 9.09 6.56 9.28
N GLY A 115 7.88 6.03 9.07
CA GLY A 115 6.90 6.55 8.12
C GLY A 115 6.45 7.98 8.41
N ARG A 116 6.19 8.30 9.69
CA ARG A 116 5.86 9.65 10.13
C ARG A 116 7.01 10.63 9.89
N ALA A 117 8.24 10.25 10.23
CA ALA A 117 9.41 11.10 10.03
C ALA A 117 9.59 11.45 8.54
N GLU A 118 9.36 10.47 7.66
CA GLU A 118 9.36 10.69 6.21
C GLU A 118 8.21 11.59 5.76
N ALA A 119 6.99 11.40 6.27
CA ALA A 119 5.86 12.27 5.95
C ALA A 119 6.12 13.73 6.36
N VAL A 120 6.80 13.96 7.50
CA VAL A 120 7.29 15.30 7.89
C VAL A 120 8.30 15.84 6.89
N ARG A 121 9.27 15.03 6.48
CA ARG A 121 10.29 15.43 5.49
C ARG A 121 9.64 15.83 4.15
N CYS A 122 8.56 15.16 3.76
CA CYS A 122 7.82 15.43 2.53
C CYS A 122 6.72 16.49 2.68
N SER A 123 6.49 17.03 3.89
CA SER A 123 5.41 18.00 4.19
C SER A 123 4.00 17.47 3.89
N GLU A 124 3.72 16.24 4.34
CA GLU A 124 2.46 15.50 4.09
C GLU A 124 1.60 15.43 5.38
N PRO A 125 0.81 16.48 5.70
CA PRO A 125 0.14 16.63 7.00
C PRO A 125 -0.89 15.54 7.30
N ASP A 126 -1.61 15.06 6.28
CA ASP A 126 -2.63 14.03 6.47
C ASP A 126 -2.01 12.69 6.88
N TRP A 127 -0.84 12.37 6.32
CA TRP A 127 -0.09 11.16 6.69
C TRP A 127 0.60 11.28 8.04
N ILE A 128 1.06 12.48 8.42
CA ILE A 128 1.55 12.72 9.79
C ILE A 128 0.43 12.46 10.79
N LYS A 129 -0.76 13.00 10.54
CA LYS A 129 -1.93 12.82 11.40
C LYS A 129 -2.34 11.35 11.47
N ASN A 130 -2.41 10.66 10.34
CA ASN A 130 -2.74 9.22 10.30
C ASN A 130 -1.75 8.40 11.15
N ALA A 131 -0.44 8.63 10.99
CA ALA A 131 0.56 7.95 11.80
C ALA A 131 0.40 8.24 13.30
N ASP A 132 0.12 9.50 13.67
CA ASP A 132 -0.10 9.89 15.07
C ASP A 132 -1.35 9.23 15.68
N GLU A 133 -2.40 8.99 14.88
CA GLU A 133 -3.61 8.27 15.31
C GLU A 133 -3.34 6.77 15.47
N LEU A 134 -2.67 6.14 14.50
CA LEU A 134 -2.28 4.72 14.58
C LEU A 134 -1.32 4.44 15.75
N MET A 135 -0.40 5.35 16.06
CA MET A 135 0.50 5.21 17.21
C MET A 135 -0.26 5.18 18.55
N LYS A 136 -1.35 5.95 18.68
CA LYS A 136 -2.19 5.90 19.89
C LYS A 136 -2.88 4.56 20.01
N ASN A 137 -3.39 4.02 18.91
CA ASN A 137 -4.04 2.70 18.89
C ASN A 137 -3.05 1.60 19.27
N CYS A 138 -1.82 1.66 18.74
CA CYS A 138 -0.76 0.70 19.04
C CYS A 138 -0.35 0.68 20.52
N ARG A 139 -0.43 1.81 21.22
CA ARG A 139 -0.07 1.92 22.66
C ARG A 139 -1.18 1.48 23.62
N ASN A 140 -2.40 1.39 23.13
CA ASN A 140 -3.58 1.03 23.91
C ASN A 140 -4.00 -0.44 23.73
N ALA A 141 -3.28 -1.20 22.90
CA ALA A 141 -3.50 -2.62 22.62
C ALA A 141 -2.60 -3.49 23.51
#